data_AF-A0A1F8J1C9-F1
#
_entry.id   AF-A0A1F8J1C9-F1
#
_cell.length_a   1.000
_cell.length_b   1.000
_cell.length_c   1.000
_cell.angle_alpha   90.00
_cell.angle_beta   90.00
_cell.angle_gamma   90.00
#
_symmetry.space_group_name_H-M   'P 1'
#
loop_
_entity.id
_entity.type
_entity.pdbx_description
1 polymer ?
#
loop_
_entity_poly.entity_id
_entity_poly.type
_entity_poly.pdbx_seq_one_letter_code
_entity_poly.pdbx_strand_id
1 'polypeptide(L)'
;MTVPPDQSPDRISAGKPPQEPLQQAIPSGKPQANFDSYMEGSKTQPNVPQGIGAPTPMEVARGPAISSSGISFDSVLAQGRQAQDTLGTVEEQLKDKNLKLKRSQSHLVRQKLGDANSYIRAAGSKLGVQMPQGKMPPGLSGVARFIAMINEGQDQLVQVQAQLKKMAASGANVNPGDMMSVQVKMGLAAQEIEYTSQLLGKVIQSVTQLLNTQL
;
A
#
# COMPACT_ATOMS: atom_id res chain seq x y z
N MET A 1 -58.61 -29.70 8.14
CA MET A 1 -58.31 -28.31 7.72
C MET A 1 -56.82 -28.23 7.47
N THR A 2 -56.42 -28.29 6.21
CA THR A 2 -55.04 -28.35 5.72
C THR A 2 -54.63 -26.96 5.26
N VAL A 3 -53.57 -26.41 5.87
CA VAL A 3 -53.00 -25.09 5.52
C VAL A 3 -51.85 -25.29 4.52
N PRO A 4 -51.79 -24.53 3.41
CA PRO A 4 -50.81 -24.71 2.33
C PRO A 4 -49.40 -24.22 2.68
N PRO A 5 -48.35 -24.73 2.00
CA PRO A 5 -46.97 -24.32 2.21
C PRO A 5 -46.67 -22.94 1.59
N ASP A 6 -45.95 -22.13 2.37
CA ASP A 6 -45.44 -20.80 2.02
C ASP A 6 -44.41 -20.87 0.87
N GLN A 7 -44.63 -20.09 -0.19
CA GLN A 7 -43.76 -19.99 -1.35
C GLN A 7 -42.78 -18.83 -1.16
N SER A 8 -41.52 -19.14 -0.87
CA SER A 8 -40.41 -18.16 -0.92
C SER A 8 -40.04 -17.82 -2.37
N PRO A 9 -39.91 -16.53 -2.77
CA PRO A 9 -39.32 -16.17 -4.04
C PRO A 9 -37.89 -15.67 -3.82
N ASP A 10 -36.91 -16.56 -3.78
CA ASP A 10 -35.51 -16.20 -4.02
C ASP A 10 -34.71 -17.43 -4.47
N ARG A 11 -35.06 -17.93 -5.65
CA ARG A 11 -34.18 -18.83 -6.41
C ARG A 11 -33.25 -17.99 -7.28
N ILE A 12 -32.02 -17.82 -6.83
CA ILE A 12 -30.91 -17.36 -7.65
C ILE A 12 -30.59 -18.50 -8.63
N SER A 13 -31.05 -18.38 -9.88
CA SER A 13 -30.69 -19.31 -10.95
C SER A 13 -29.19 -19.21 -11.25
N ALA A 14 -28.49 -20.35 -11.16
CA ALA A 14 -27.17 -20.54 -11.74
C ALA A 14 -27.29 -20.51 -13.27
N GLY A 15 -26.95 -19.37 -13.88
CA GLY A 15 -27.13 -19.14 -15.31
C GLY A 15 -25.97 -18.38 -15.94
N LYS A 16 -25.20 -19.14 -16.74
CA LYS A 16 -24.26 -18.76 -17.82
C LYS A 16 -22.77 -18.68 -17.46
N PRO A 17 -21.91 -19.49 -18.12
CA PRO A 17 -20.46 -19.28 -18.10
C PRO A 17 -20.08 -18.00 -18.88
N PRO A 18 -18.94 -17.37 -18.55
CA PRO A 18 -18.43 -16.21 -19.26
C PRO A 18 -18.21 -16.53 -20.74
N GLN A 19 -18.69 -15.65 -21.63
CA GLN A 19 -18.41 -15.70 -23.06
C GLN A 19 -16.90 -15.51 -23.30
N GLU A 20 -16.27 -16.51 -23.91
CA GLU A 20 -15.01 -16.33 -24.65
C GLU A 20 -15.20 -15.23 -25.70
N PRO A 21 -14.25 -14.28 -25.84
CA PRO A 21 -14.23 -13.42 -27.01
C PRO A 21 -13.91 -14.28 -28.24
N LEU A 22 -14.89 -14.34 -29.14
CA LEU A 22 -14.82 -14.90 -30.48
C LEU A 22 -13.53 -14.45 -31.19
N GLN A 23 -12.73 -15.42 -31.60
CA GLN A 23 -11.73 -15.28 -32.66
C GLN A 23 -12.42 -14.75 -33.92
N GLN A 24 -12.24 -13.46 -34.21
CA GLN A 24 -12.48 -12.94 -35.55
C GLN A 24 -11.26 -13.28 -36.39
N ALA A 25 -11.46 -14.22 -37.32
CA ALA A 25 -10.55 -14.46 -38.43
C ALA A 25 -10.37 -13.15 -39.21
N ILE A 26 -9.13 -12.67 -39.27
CA ILE A 26 -8.77 -11.49 -40.06
C ILE A 26 -8.70 -11.94 -41.53
N PRO A 27 -9.46 -11.32 -42.46
CA PRO A 27 -9.34 -11.60 -43.88
C PRO A 27 -7.97 -11.14 -44.41
N SER A 28 -7.30 -12.04 -45.12
CA SER A 28 -6.06 -11.81 -45.86
C SER A 28 -6.30 -10.77 -46.98
N GLY A 29 -6.05 -9.50 -46.67
CA GLY A 29 -6.13 -8.39 -47.62
C GLY A 29 -4.96 -7.42 -47.40
N LYS A 30 -4.12 -7.27 -48.42
CA LYS A 30 -2.91 -6.43 -48.46
C LYS A 30 -3.16 -5.01 -47.92
N PRO A 31 -2.16 -4.40 -47.24
CA PRO A 31 -1.45 -3.30 -47.91
C PRO A 31 0.06 -3.31 -47.59
N GLN A 32 0.87 -3.80 -48.51
CA GLN A 32 2.34 -3.77 -48.44
C GLN A 32 2.97 -2.51 -49.07
N ALA A 33 2.18 -1.51 -49.47
CA ALA A 33 2.70 -0.37 -50.25
C ALA A 33 3.19 0.82 -49.41
N ASN A 34 2.90 0.86 -48.11
CA ASN A 34 3.17 2.06 -47.29
C ASN A 34 4.38 1.91 -46.37
N PHE A 35 5.04 0.75 -46.29
CA PHE A 35 6.21 0.59 -45.41
C PHE A 35 7.52 0.94 -46.13
N ASP A 36 7.65 0.62 -47.42
CA ASP A 36 8.85 0.94 -48.21
C ASP A 36 9.06 2.46 -48.36
N SER A 37 7.98 3.23 -48.45
CA SER A 37 8.06 4.70 -48.57
C SER A 37 8.60 5.40 -47.30
N TYR A 38 8.67 4.73 -46.15
CA TYR A 38 9.27 5.29 -44.93
C TYR A 38 10.75 4.90 -44.75
N MET A 39 11.26 3.93 -45.50
CA MET A 39 12.68 3.52 -45.46
C MET A 39 13.54 4.27 -46.49
N GLU A 40 12.93 4.84 -47.53
CA GLU A 40 13.67 5.52 -48.61
C GLU A 40 13.91 7.03 -48.37
N GLY A 41 13.31 7.59 -47.31
CA GLY A 41 13.27 9.04 -47.02
C GLY A 41 14.33 9.60 -46.07
N SER A 42 15.43 8.89 -45.76
CA SER A 42 16.44 9.37 -44.80
C SER A 42 17.86 9.45 -45.39
N LYS A 43 18.00 10.23 -46.47
CA LYS A 43 19.28 10.82 -46.90
C LYS A 43 19.23 12.35 -46.88
N THR A 44 18.77 12.92 -45.78
CA THR A 44 19.02 14.32 -45.43
C THR A 44 19.17 14.38 -43.92
N GLN A 45 20.42 14.51 -43.46
CA GLN A 45 20.72 14.84 -42.07
C GLN A 45 20.07 16.19 -41.74
N PRO A 46 19.17 16.27 -40.74
CA PRO A 46 18.97 17.50 -40.02
C PRO A 46 20.10 17.59 -38.99
N ASN A 47 20.98 18.57 -39.17
CA ASN A 47 21.91 19.00 -38.14
C ASN A 47 21.09 19.59 -36.98
N VAL A 48 20.63 18.73 -36.07
CA VAL A 48 19.97 19.16 -34.83
C VAL A 48 21.05 19.22 -33.75
N PRO A 49 21.23 20.37 -33.07
CA PRO A 49 22.19 20.46 -31.98
C PRO A 49 21.83 19.43 -30.92
N GLN A 50 22.78 18.53 -30.62
CA GLN A 50 22.71 17.62 -29.48
C GLN A 50 22.62 18.46 -28.20
N GLY A 51 21.40 18.72 -27.75
CA GLY A 51 21.15 19.13 -26.39
C GLY A 51 21.64 18.02 -25.47
N ILE A 52 22.71 18.30 -24.74
CA ILE A 52 23.22 17.49 -23.64
C ILE A 52 22.04 17.19 -22.71
N GLY A 53 21.56 15.94 -22.68
CA GLY A 53 20.57 15.48 -21.70
C GLY A 53 19.27 14.86 -22.23
N ALA A 54 19.04 14.73 -23.54
CA ALA A 54 17.88 13.97 -24.02
C ALA A 54 18.16 12.45 -23.92
N PRO A 55 17.31 11.67 -23.21
CA PRO A 55 17.55 10.24 -23.02
C PRO A 55 17.54 9.52 -24.37
N THR A 56 18.51 8.64 -24.55
CA THR A 56 18.64 7.91 -25.82
C THR A 56 17.46 6.93 -25.99
N PRO A 57 17.05 6.59 -27.23
CA PRO A 57 15.94 5.66 -27.47
C PRO A 57 16.12 4.29 -26.78
N MET A 58 17.38 3.87 -26.58
CA MET A 58 17.73 2.66 -25.84
C MET A 58 17.51 2.78 -24.32
N GLU A 59 17.53 4.00 -23.80
CA GLU A 59 17.31 4.36 -22.40
C GLU A 59 15.81 4.41 -22.06
N VAL A 60 14.97 4.86 -23.00
CA VAL A 60 13.51 4.80 -22.87
C VAL A 60 13.01 3.34 -22.85
N ALA A 61 13.63 2.45 -23.63
CA ALA A 61 13.29 1.02 -23.65
C ALA A 61 13.67 0.27 -22.36
N ARG A 62 14.62 0.81 -21.57
CA ARG A 62 14.98 0.26 -20.26
C ARG A 62 13.98 0.61 -19.15
N GLY A 63 12.93 1.36 -19.48
CA GLY A 63 12.02 1.93 -18.50
C GLY A 63 12.75 2.98 -17.65
N PRO A 64 12.03 3.72 -16.80
CA PRO A 64 12.67 4.61 -15.85
C PRO A 64 13.66 3.76 -15.03
N ALA A 65 14.96 4.05 -15.17
CA ALA A 65 15.95 3.60 -14.23
C ALA A 65 15.48 4.15 -12.89
N ILE A 66 14.87 3.29 -12.07
CA ILE A 66 14.53 3.62 -10.69
C ILE A 66 15.88 4.03 -10.12
N SER A 67 16.06 5.34 -9.95
CA SER A 67 17.23 5.88 -9.29
C SER A 67 17.11 5.39 -7.87
N SER A 68 17.69 4.21 -7.60
CA SER A 68 17.77 3.62 -6.29
C SER A 68 18.83 4.40 -5.51
N SER A 69 18.62 5.70 -5.32
CA SER A 69 19.05 6.37 -4.10
C SER A 69 18.49 5.49 -2.99
N GLY A 70 19.29 4.52 -2.56
CA GLY A 70 18.78 3.31 -1.94
C GLY A 70 17.97 3.70 -0.71
N ILE A 71 16.72 3.23 -0.64
CA ILE A 71 15.97 3.23 0.61
C ILE A 71 16.93 2.70 1.66
N SER A 72 17.35 3.55 2.60
CA SER A 72 18.34 3.18 3.60
C SER A 72 17.62 2.68 4.84
N PHE A 73 18.30 1.87 5.66
CA PHE A 73 17.75 1.47 6.95
C PHE A 73 17.36 2.70 7.78
N ASP A 74 18.13 3.78 7.71
CA ASP A 74 17.86 5.04 8.39
C ASP A 74 16.58 5.72 7.89
N SER A 75 16.31 5.73 6.58
CA SER A 75 15.07 6.32 6.05
C SER A 75 13.83 5.55 6.52
N VAL A 76 13.91 4.21 6.55
CA VAL A 76 12.79 3.38 7.03
C VAL A 76 12.60 3.52 8.53
N LEU A 77 13.68 3.62 9.30
CA LEU A 77 13.60 3.88 10.74
C LEU A 77 13.02 5.26 11.04
N ALA A 78 13.40 6.29 10.29
CA ALA A 78 12.84 7.63 10.42
C ALA A 78 11.34 7.66 10.09
N GLN A 79 10.93 7.01 9.01
CA GLN A 79 9.51 6.85 8.65
C GLN A 79 8.74 6.09 9.73
N GLY A 80 9.32 5.02 10.28
CA GLY A 80 8.73 4.26 11.38
C GLY A 80 8.51 5.10 12.63
N ARG A 81 9.47 5.98 12.98
CA ARG A 81 9.32 6.93 14.10
C ARG A 81 8.22 7.96 13.82
N GLN A 82 8.19 8.54 12.63
CA GLN A 82 7.14 9.47 12.24
C GLN A 82 5.74 8.83 12.34
N ALA A 83 5.60 7.56 11.92
CA ALA A 83 4.35 6.82 12.08
C ALA A 83 3.99 6.60 13.56
N GLN A 84 4.96 6.33 14.43
CA GLN A 84 4.76 6.24 15.88
C GLN A 84 4.32 7.57 16.50
N ASP A 85 4.97 8.67 16.14
CA ASP A 85 4.61 10.01 16.64
C ASP A 85 3.19 10.39 16.22
N THR A 86 2.83 10.05 14.98
CA THR A 86 1.48 10.21 14.43
C THR A 86 0.46 9.39 15.23
N LEU A 87 0.77 8.12 15.55
CA LEU A 87 -0.07 7.26 16.38
C LEU A 87 -0.22 7.80 17.81
N GLY A 88 0.85 8.30 18.41
CA GLY A 88 0.84 8.90 19.75
C GLY A 88 -0.04 10.16 19.80
N THR A 89 0.06 11.01 18.78
CA THR A 89 -0.80 12.21 18.66
C THR A 89 -2.28 11.84 18.55
N VAL A 90 -2.63 10.80 17.77
CA VAL A 90 -4.01 10.29 17.68
C VAL A 90 -4.46 9.75 19.04
N GLU A 91 -3.60 9.03 19.75
CA GLU A 91 -3.90 8.49 21.06
C GLU A 91 -4.22 9.60 22.07
N GLU A 92 -3.43 10.67 22.10
CA GLU A 92 -3.64 11.84 22.95
C GLU A 92 -4.98 12.52 22.63
N GLN A 93 -5.26 12.76 21.34
CA GLN A 93 -6.53 13.35 20.90
C GLN A 93 -7.75 12.48 21.22
N LEU A 94 -7.60 11.16 21.22
CA LEU A 94 -8.68 10.22 21.57
C LEU A 94 -8.88 10.07 23.09
N LYS A 95 -7.87 10.39 23.92
CA LYS A 95 -7.97 10.36 25.38
C LYS A 95 -8.77 11.52 25.96
N ASP A 96 -9.05 12.56 25.18
CA ASP A 96 -9.85 13.69 25.64
C ASP A 96 -11.28 13.27 26.01
N LYS A 97 -11.65 13.53 27.27
CA LYS A 97 -12.85 12.95 27.93
C LYS A 97 -14.20 13.29 27.31
N ASN A 98 -14.25 14.23 26.36
CA ASN A 98 -15.49 14.72 25.74
C ASN A 98 -15.69 14.26 24.29
N LEU A 99 -14.86 13.35 23.76
CA LEU A 99 -14.95 12.95 22.37
C LEU A 99 -16.14 12.01 22.11
N LYS A 100 -17.29 12.56 21.68
CA LYS A 100 -18.42 11.78 21.16
C LYS A 100 -18.30 11.60 19.65
N LEU A 101 -17.65 10.51 19.24
CA LEU A 101 -17.53 10.13 17.82
C LEU A 101 -18.91 9.75 17.24
N LYS A 102 -19.31 10.34 16.10
CA LYS A 102 -20.48 9.84 15.35
C LYS A 102 -20.20 8.41 14.86
N ARG A 103 -21.25 7.58 14.77
CA ARG A 103 -21.14 6.16 14.39
C ARG A 103 -20.43 5.94 13.05
N SER A 104 -20.72 6.78 12.05
CA SER A 104 -20.10 6.70 10.72
C SER A 104 -18.59 6.98 10.76
N GLN A 105 -18.19 7.99 11.54
CA GLN A 105 -16.79 8.40 11.69
C GLN A 105 -15.98 7.38 12.49
N SER A 106 -16.59 6.83 13.54
CA SER A 106 -16.05 5.69 14.29
C SER A 106 -15.78 4.51 13.36
N HIS A 107 -16.68 4.20 12.42
CA HIS A 107 -16.46 3.12 11.46
C HIS A 107 -15.30 3.40 10.51
N LEU A 108 -15.21 4.63 9.97
CA LEU A 108 -14.13 5.02 9.07
C LEU A 108 -12.76 4.94 9.76
N VAL A 109 -12.64 5.52 10.96
CA VAL A 109 -11.41 5.45 11.77
C VAL A 109 -11.04 4.00 12.07
N ARG A 110 -12.04 3.16 12.40
CA ARG A 110 -11.83 1.72 12.63
C ARG A 110 -11.26 1.02 11.41
N GLN A 111 -11.85 1.26 10.25
CA GLN A 111 -11.41 0.66 9.01
C GLN A 111 -9.98 1.09 8.70
N LYS A 112 -9.68 2.39 8.77
CA LYS A 112 -8.36 2.93 8.45
C LYS A 112 -7.26 2.49 9.42
N LEU A 113 -7.55 2.42 10.72
CA LEU A 113 -6.62 1.87 11.71
C LEU A 113 -6.44 0.36 11.53
N GLY A 114 -7.51 -0.37 11.17
CA GLY A 114 -7.42 -1.78 10.82
C GLY A 114 -6.54 -2.02 9.60
N ASP A 115 -6.75 -1.24 8.54
CA ASP A 115 -5.94 -1.26 7.33
C ASP A 115 -4.46 -0.96 7.68
N ALA A 116 -4.20 0.14 8.41
CA ALA A 116 -2.86 0.52 8.85
C ALA A 116 -2.17 -0.61 9.63
N ASN A 117 -2.83 -1.21 10.63
CA ASN A 117 -2.29 -2.33 11.38
C ASN A 117 -2.07 -3.59 10.53
N SER A 118 -2.84 -3.77 9.46
CA SER A 118 -2.61 -4.84 8.49
C SER A 118 -1.34 -4.59 7.67
N TYR A 119 -1.08 -3.35 7.24
CA TYR A 119 0.14 -3.00 6.52
C TYR A 119 1.39 -3.06 7.40
N ILE A 120 1.31 -2.61 8.66
CA ILE A 120 2.43 -2.78 9.60
C ILE A 120 2.75 -4.27 9.80
N ARG A 121 1.72 -5.13 9.89
CA ARG A 121 1.90 -6.58 9.97
C ARG A 121 2.49 -7.20 8.73
N ALA A 122 2.04 -6.78 7.55
CA ALA A 122 2.62 -7.21 6.30
C ALA A 122 4.10 -6.82 6.23
N ALA A 123 4.47 -5.62 6.68
CA ALA A 123 5.84 -5.13 6.69
C ALA A 123 6.70 -5.95 7.65
N GLY A 124 6.19 -6.22 8.85
CA GLY A 124 6.79 -7.14 9.80
C GLY A 124 7.04 -8.53 9.23
N SER A 125 6.02 -9.11 8.61
CA SER A 125 6.09 -10.45 8.01
C SER A 125 7.14 -10.53 6.92
N LYS A 126 7.25 -9.48 6.08
CA LYS A 126 8.28 -9.37 5.03
C LYS A 126 9.70 -9.28 5.60
N LEU A 127 9.86 -8.68 6.78
CA LEU A 127 11.12 -8.59 7.51
C LEU A 127 11.40 -9.82 8.40
N GLY A 128 10.51 -10.82 8.40
CA GLY A 128 10.64 -12.03 9.21
C GLY A 128 10.29 -11.85 10.69
N VAL A 129 9.58 -10.77 11.03
CA VAL A 129 9.06 -10.52 12.38
C VAL A 129 7.72 -11.23 12.54
N GLN A 130 7.63 -12.18 13.47
CA GLN A 130 6.35 -12.73 13.89
C GLN A 130 5.65 -11.76 14.83
N MET A 131 4.62 -11.10 14.32
CA MET A 131 3.82 -10.18 15.11
C MET A 131 2.66 -10.91 15.77
N PRO A 132 2.59 -10.94 17.11
CA PRO A 132 1.44 -11.51 17.79
C PRO A 132 0.19 -10.68 17.50
N GLN A 133 -0.92 -11.34 17.18
CA GLN A 133 -2.21 -10.65 17.07
C GLN A 133 -2.70 -10.28 18.46
N GLY A 134 -2.92 -8.98 18.70
CA GLY A 134 -3.51 -8.51 19.93
C GLY A 134 -4.94 -9.06 20.07
N LYS A 135 -5.20 -9.87 21.09
CA LYS A 135 -6.58 -10.25 21.43
C LYS A 135 -7.26 -9.05 22.07
N MET A 136 -8.12 -8.36 21.34
CA MET A 136 -8.94 -7.29 21.91
C MET A 136 -9.99 -7.88 22.86
N PRO A 137 -10.07 -7.41 24.11
CA PRO A 137 -11.16 -7.78 25.02
C PRO A 137 -12.55 -7.51 24.41
N PRO A 138 -13.51 -8.44 24.56
CA PRO A 138 -14.89 -8.17 24.20
C PRO A 138 -15.47 -7.06 25.11
N GLY A 139 -16.37 -6.23 24.57
CA GLY A 139 -17.05 -5.19 25.35
C GLY A 139 -16.33 -3.84 25.51
N LEU A 140 -15.14 -3.67 24.92
CA LEU A 140 -14.47 -2.36 24.88
C LEU A 140 -15.34 -1.29 24.20
N SER A 141 -15.35 -0.09 24.79
CA SER A 141 -15.93 1.09 24.16
C SER A 141 -15.24 1.38 22.82
N GLY A 142 -15.93 2.06 21.89
CA GLY A 142 -15.36 2.39 20.58
C GLY A 142 -14.00 3.07 20.70
N VAL A 143 -13.89 4.06 21.60
CA VAL A 143 -12.64 4.78 21.90
C VAL A 143 -11.57 3.87 22.50
N ALA A 144 -11.90 3.05 23.49
CA ALA A 144 -10.93 2.13 24.08
C ALA A 144 -10.41 1.09 23.08
N ARG A 145 -11.27 0.66 22.14
CA ARG A 145 -10.87 -0.19 21.01
C ARG A 145 -9.93 0.54 20.04
N PHE A 146 -10.15 1.84 19.79
CA PHE A 146 -9.23 2.63 18.97
C PHE A 146 -7.85 2.75 19.62
N ILE A 147 -7.79 3.10 20.90
CA ILE A 147 -6.55 3.17 21.67
C ILE A 147 -5.84 1.81 21.64
N ALA A 148 -6.57 0.71 21.82
CA ALA A 148 -5.97 -0.64 21.73
C ALA A 148 -5.36 -0.93 20.35
N MET A 149 -6.03 -0.56 19.25
CA MET A 149 -5.48 -0.72 17.89
C MET A 149 -4.25 0.16 17.67
N ILE A 150 -4.26 1.38 18.19
CA ILE A 150 -3.12 2.29 18.10
C ILE A 150 -1.91 1.72 18.84
N ASN A 151 -2.11 1.25 20.08
CA ASN A 151 -1.05 0.63 20.88
C ASN A 151 -0.50 -0.62 20.20
N GLU A 152 -1.37 -1.46 19.64
CA GLU A 152 -0.95 -2.62 18.85
C GLU A 152 -0.08 -2.20 17.64
N GLY A 153 -0.47 -1.15 16.92
CA GLY A 153 0.31 -0.62 15.80
C GLY A 153 1.68 -0.06 16.24
N GLN A 154 1.73 0.64 17.38
CA GLN A 154 2.98 1.14 17.96
C GLN A 154 3.92 -0.02 18.33
N ASP A 155 3.42 -1.05 19.01
CA ASP A 155 4.19 -2.25 19.40
C ASP A 155 4.75 -2.97 18.17
N GLN A 156 3.94 -3.12 17.12
CA GLN A 156 4.36 -3.72 15.87
C GLN A 156 5.46 -2.91 15.19
N LEU A 157 5.33 -1.58 15.14
CA LEU A 157 6.39 -0.71 14.61
C LEU A 157 7.68 -0.82 15.42
N VAL A 158 7.62 -0.92 16.76
CA VAL A 158 8.82 -1.15 17.59
C VAL A 158 9.53 -2.45 17.20
N GLN A 159 8.78 -3.54 17.00
CA GLN A 159 9.36 -4.82 16.60
C GLN A 159 10.00 -4.75 15.21
N VAL A 160 9.36 -4.07 14.25
CA VAL A 160 9.93 -3.81 12.92
C VAL A 160 11.25 -3.05 13.04
N GLN A 161 11.27 -1.96 13.81
CA GLN A 161 12.47 -1.16 14.01
C GLN A 161 13.60 -1.97 14.66
N ALA A 162 13.28 -2.80 15.66
CA ALA A 162 14.26 -3.67 16.31
C ALA A 162 14.87 -4.67 15.32
N GLN A 163 14.04 -5.27 14.46
CA GLN A 163 14.50 -6.19 13.41
C GLN A 163 15.35 -5.48 12.36
N LEU A 164 14.96 -4.27 11.92
CA LEU A 164 15.74 -3.46 10.99
C LEU A 164 17.12 -3.12 11.55
N LYS A 165 17.20 -2.72 12.83
CA LYS A 165 18.47 -2.47 13.52
C LYS A 165 19.33 -3.74 13.59
N LYS A 166 18.71 -4.89 13.89
CA LYS A 166 19.40 -6.18 13.91
C LYS A 166 19.98 -6.51 12.53
N MET A 167 19.19 -6.35 11.47
CA MET A 167 19.62 -6.59 10.09
C MET A 167 20.75 -5.65 9.67
N ALA A 168 20.66 -4.36 10.00
CA ALA A 168 21.70 -3.38 9.75
C ALA A 168 23.03 -3.77 10.45
N ALA A 169 22.96 -4.22 11.70
CA ALA A 169 24.13 -4.68 12.45
C ALA A 169 24.72 -6.00 11.92
N SER A 170 23.90 -6.87 11.30
CA SER A 170 24.33 -8.17 10.76
C SER A 170 25.06 -8.06 9.42
N GLY A 171 25.06 -6.88 8.80
CA GLY A 171 25.45 -6.66 7.40
C GLY A 171 26.89 -7.01 7.00
N ALA A 172 27.78 -7.32 7.94
CA ALA A 172 29.19 -7.60 7.66
C ALA A 172 29.47 -8.99 7.04
N ASN A 173 28.55 -9.96 7.13
CA ASN A 173 28.80 -11.36 6.69
C ASN A 173 27.68 -11.95 5.80
N VAL A 174 26.88 -11.10 5.14
CA VAL A 174 25.71 -11.57 4.37
C VAL A 174 26.12 -11.92 2.93
N ASN A 175 25.70 -13.09 2.44
CA ASN A 175 25.91 -13.50 1.04
C ASN A 175 25.28 -12.45 0.09
N PRO A 176 25.92 -12.06 -1.02
CA PRO A 176 25.35 -11.11 -1.99
C PRO A 176 23.91 -11.41 -2.44
N GLY A 177 23.53 -12.68 -2.57
CA GLY A 177 22.15 -13.07 -2.89
C GLY A 177 21.16 -12.72 -1.76
N ASP A 178 21.57 -12.95 -0.52
CA ASP A 178 20.78 -12.58 0.65
C ASP A 178 20.68 -11.06 0.79
N MET A 179 21.75 -10.32 0.45
CA MET A 179 21.74 -8.86 0.44
C MET A 179 20.72 -8.28 -0.54
N MET A 180 20.61 -8.82 -1.75
CA MET A 180 19.59 -8.38 -2.72
C MET A 180 18.18 -8.68 -2.20
N SER A 181 17.97 -9.85 -1.60
CA SER A 181 16.67 -10.19 -0.98
C SER A 181 16.30 -9.25 0.16
N VAL A 182 17.30 -8.84 0.96
CA VAL A 182 17.16 -7.87 2.05
C VAL A 182 16.78 -6.50 1.51
N GLN A 183 17.43 -6.04 0.44
CA GLN A 183 17.09 -4.76 -0.20
C GLN A 183 15.65 -4.75 -0.75
N VAL A 184 15.22 -5.83 -1.41
CA VAL A 184 13.84 -5.95 -1.91
C VAL A 184 12.83 -5.96 -0.75
N LYS A 185 13.09 -6.77 0.29
CA LYS A 185 12.23 -6.82 1.49
C LYS A 185 12.15 -5.48 2.20
N MET A 186 13.27 -4.77 2.30
CA MET A 186 13.35 -3.44 2.89
C MET A 186 12.57 -2.42 2.07
N GLY A 187 12.70 -2.43 0.74
CA GLY A 187 11.93 -1.55 -0.14
C GLY A 187 10.42 -1.77 -0.01
N LEU A 188 10.00 -3.04 0.04
CA LEU A 188 8.59 -3.38 0.25
C LEU A 188 8.10 -2.98 1.65
N ALA A 189 8.92 -3.14 2.69
CA ALA A 189 8.57 -2.71 4.05
C ALA A 189 8.47 -1.18 4.14
N ALA A 190 9.38 -0.45 3.50
CA ALA A 190 9.35 1.01 3.43
C ALA A 190 8.06 1.51 2.77
N GLN A 191 7.67 0.90 1.65
CA GLN A 191 6.43 1.25 0.95
C GLN A 191 5.19 1.02 1.84
N GLU A 192 5.16 -0.08 2.59
CA GLU A 192 4.04 -0.35 3.50
C GLU A 192 4.01 0.60 4.69
N ILE A 193 5.15 0.99 5.24
CA ILE A 193 5.25 2.01 6.30
C ILE A 193 4.83 3.38 5.78
N GLU A 194 5.22 3.74 4.55
CA GLU A 194 4.82 4.98 3.91
C GLU A 194 3.29 5.02 3.70
N TYR A 195 2.72 3.94 3.16
CA TYR A 195 1.27 3.84 2.98
C TYR A 195 0.52 3.90 4.31
N THR A 196 1.04 3.22 5.34
CA THR A 196 0.53 3.29 6.71
C THR A 196 0.53 4.73 7.21
N SER A 197 1.62 5.47 7.01
CA SER A 197 1.75 6.88 7.44
C SER A 197 0.73 7.78 6.73
N GLN A 198 0.50 7.57 5.43
CA GLN A 198 -0.53 8.30 4.69
C GLN A 198 -1.95 8.00 5.18
N LEU A 199 -2.24 6.74 5.52
CA LEU A 199 -3.51 6.35 6.12
C LEU A 199 -3.71 6.99 7.49
N LEU A 200 -2.68 6.97 8.34
CA LEU A 200 -2.72 7.57 9.67
C LEU A 200 -2.88 9.09 9.60
N GLY A 201 -2.23 9.76 8.64
CA GLY A 201 -2.44 11.19 8.38
C GLY A 201 -3.91 11.50 8.05
N LYS A 202 -4.57 10.66 7.26
CA LYS A 202 -6.02 10.80 6.98
C LYS A 202 -6.87 10.55 8.22
N VAL A 203 -6.46 9.64 9.10
CA VAL A 203 -7.13 9.42 10.40
C VAL A 203 -7.02 10.67 11.27
N ILE A 204 -5.83 11.28 11.40
CA ILE A 204 -5.65 12.54 12.14
C ILE A 204 -6.52 13.64 11.56
N GLN A 205 -6.50 13.84 10.25
CA GLN A 205 -7.33 14.85 9.59
C GLN A 205 -8.81 14.63 9.90
N SER A 206 -9.26 13.37 9.83
CA SER A 206 -10.62 13.01 10.19
C SER A 206 -10.91 13.39 11.63
N VAL A 207 -10.10 12.94 12.60
CA VAL A 207 -10.26 13.22 14.04
C VAL A 207 -10.25 14.72 14.33
N THR A 208 -9.32 15.47 13.73
CA THR A 208 -9.20 16.93 13.88
C THR A 208 -10.45 17.63 13.34
N GLN A 209 -10.97 17.19 12.19
CA GLN A 209 -12.23 17.71 11.66
C GLN A 209 -13.40 17.43 12.62
N LEU A 210 -13.39 16.32 13.36
CA LEU A 210 -14.42 16.01 14.36
C LEU A 210 -14.35 16.92 15.57
N LEU A 211 -13.14 17.24 16.01
CA LEU A 211 -12.89 18.16 17.12
C LEU A 211 -13.35 19.57 16.75
N ASN A 212 -12.99 20.04 15.56
CA ASN A 212 -13.35 21.38 15.09
C ASN A 212 -14.82 21.55 14.70
N THR A 213 -15.55 20.46 14.40
CA THR A 213 -17.01 20.54 14.13
C THR A 213 -17.88 20.42 15.40
N GLN A 214 -17.26 20.24 16.57
CA GLN A 214 -17.93 20.19 17.87
C GLN A 214 -17.73 21.45 18.73
N LEU A 215 -16.83 22.35 18.32
CA LEU A 215 -16.70 23.73 18.85
C LEU A 215 -17.64 24.67 18.06
#